data_AF-A0A8K0P1G3-F1
#
_entry.id   AF-A0A8K0P1G3-F1
#
_cell.length_a   1.000
_cell.length_b   1.000
_cell.length_c   1.000
_cell.angle_alpha   90.00
_cell.angle_beta   90.00
_cell.angle_gamma   90.00
#
_symmetry.space_group_name_H-M   'P 1'
#
loop_
_entity.id
_entity.type
_entity.pdbx_description
1 polymer ?
#
loop_
_entity_poly.entity_id
_entity_poly.type
_entity_poly.pdbx_seq_one_letter_code
_entity_poly.pdbx_strand_id
1 'polypeptide(L)'
;MFPNLLSLNVSPNIHLTEFCFLYFSDFVSFYTLPSTVMHHPVHKSLKAAYSFYNVSTKTPWIELMGDALVSAKNSGFDVFNALDLMENKKFLEPLKFGIGDGYLQYYLYNWRCPSMPPNRIGLVLQ
;
A
#
# COMPACT_ATOMS: atom_id res chain seq x y z
N MET A 1 12.93 18.75 -2.03
CA MET A 1 13.60 18.51 -0.73
C MET A 1 12.63 17.66 0.08
N PHE A 2 12.79 16.33 0.04
CA PHE A 2 11.89 15.40 0.73
C PHE A 2 12.06 15.59 2.25
N PRO A 3 10.98 15.86 3.01
CA PRO A 3 11.07 16.00 4.46
C PRO A 3 11.38 14.64 5.11
N ASN A 4 11.94 14.71 6.32
CA ASN A 4 12.53 13.58 7.05
C ASN A 4 11.61 12.34 7.15
N LEU A 5 12.18 11.18 6.81
CA LEU A 5 11.58 9.85 6.98
C LEU A 5 11.44 9.53 8.48
N LEU A 6 10.21 9.35 8.96
CA LEU A 6 9.92 8.85 10.30
C LEU A 6 9.31 7.45 10.19
N SER A 7 9.95 6.45 10.81
CA SER A 7 9.39 5.10 10.97
C SER A 7 8.70 5.00 12.34
N LEU A 8 7.50 4.43 12.37
CA LEU A 8 6.74 4.16 13.60
C LEU A 8 6.55 2.64 13.69
N ASN A 9 7.20 2.01 14.66
CA ASN A 9 7.01 0.59 14.94
C ASN A 9 5.68 0.39 15.65
N VAL A 10 4.66 -0.08 14.92
CA VAL A 10 3.32 -0.34 15.46
C VAL A 10 3.23 -1.76 16.06
N SER A 11 4.16 -2.67 15.77
CA SER A 11 4.29 -4.00 16.40
C SER A 11 5.62 -4.67 16.01
N PRO A 12 6.20 -5.60 16.80
CA PRO A 12 7.45 -6.30 16.47
C PRO A 12 7.43 -7.09 15.15
N ASN A 13 6.23 -7.40 14.61
CA ASN A 13 6.07 -8.07 13.31
C ASN A 13 5.61 -7.13 12.19
N ILE A 14 5.44 -5.84 12.48
CA ILE A 14 4.87 -4.85 11.57
C ILE A 14 5.80 -3.65 11.50
N HIS A 15 6.72 -3.68 10.54
CA HIS A 15 7.46 -2.50 10.16
C HIS A 15 6.61 -1.71 9.14
N LEU A 16 5.89 -0.69 9.62
CA LEU A 16 5.40 0.39 8.76
C LEU A 16 6.64 1.16 8.32
N THR A 17 7.10 0.84 7.11
CA THR A 17 8.44 1.25 6.72
C THR A 17 8.52 2.73 6.38
N GLU A 18 7.45 3.38 5.91
CA GLU A 18 7.54 4.79 5.47
C GLU A 18 6.22 5.55 5.60
N PHE A 19 6.29 6.73 6.22
CA PHE A 19 5.27 7.78 6.14
C PHE A 19 5.83 8.96 5.34
N CYS A 20 5.24 9.25 4.18
CA CYS A 20 5.58 10.45 3.42
C CYS A 20 4.58 11.56 3.79
N PHE A 21 4.99 12.50 4.64
CA PHE A 21 4.24 13.71 4.91
C PHE A 21 4.62 14.79 3.89
N LEU A 22 3.95 14.81 2.75
CA LEU A 22 4.04 15.92 1.80
C LEU A 22 3.06 17.00 2.25
N TYR A 23 3.51 17.89 3.14
CA TYR A 23 2.74 18.98 3.75
C TYR A 23 1.60 18.48 4.66
N PHE A 24 1.16 19.31 5.62
CA PHE A 24 0.21 18.97 6.69
C PHE A 24 -1.19 18.46 6.20
N SER A 25 -1.39 18.29 4.90
CA SER A 25 -2.67 18.01 4.24
C SER A 25 -2.73 16.67 3.48
N ASP A 26 -1.61 16.07 3.13
CA ASP A 26 -1.56 14.86 2.28
C ASP A 26 -0.67 13.78 2.91
N PHE A 27 -1.00 12.51 2.67
CA PHE A 27 -0.40 11.39 3.39
C PHE A 27 -0.43 10.10 2.57
N VAL A 28 0.66 9.33 2.65
CA VAL A 28 0.76 7.97 2.14
C VAL A 28 1.42 7.08 3.18
N SER A 29 0.93 5.85 3.29
CA SER A 29 1.55 4.82 4.12
C SER A 29 1.60 3.46 3.43
N PHE A 30 2.65 2.70 3.72
CA PHE A 30 2.78 1.31 3.30
C PHE A 30 3.57 0.49 4.32
N TYR A 31 3.31 -0.82 4.36
CA TYR A 31 4.00 -1.77 5.23
C TYR A 31 4.76 -2.80 4.40
N THR A 32 5.74 -3.45 5.02
CA THR A 32 6.44 -4.59 4.42
C THR A 32 5.89 -5.90 4.95
N LEU A 33 5.71 -6.87 4.06
CA LEU A 33 5.54 -8.27 4.45
C LEU A 33 6.74 -9.07 3.96
N PRO A 34 7.42 -9.85 4.82
CA PRO A 34 8.50 -10.71 4.40
C PRO A 34 7.95 -11.88 3.57
N SER A 35 8.30 -11.93 2.29
CA SER A 35 7.94 -13.04 1.40
C SER A 35 9.17 -13.88 1.06
N THR A 36 9.06 -15.20 1.26
CA THR A 36 10.11 -16.15 0.87
C THR A 36 9.84 -16.64 -0.55
N VAL A 37 10.86 -16.60 -1.41
CA VAL A 37 10.76 -17.15 -2.77
C VAL A 37 11.12 -18.63 -2.71
N MET A 38 10.15 -19.50 -3.00
CA MET A 38 10.39 -20.94 -2.98
C MET A 38 11.06 -21.42 -4.27
N HIS A 39 12.06 -22.30 -4.13
CA HIS A 39 12.69 -23.03 -5.24
C HIS A 39 13.41 -22.20 -6.32
N HIS A 40 13.80 -20.95 -6.03
CA HIS A 40 14.56 -20.13 -6.98
C HIS A 40 16.09 -20.20 -6.68
N PRO A 41 16.96 -20.41 -7.69
CA PRO A 41 18.39 -20.69 -7.47
C PRO A 41 19.20 -19.48 -7.00
N VAL A 42 18.77 -18.26 -7.31
CA VAL A 42 19.51 -17.00 -7.03
C VAL A 42 18.82 -16.15 -5.96
N HIS A 43 17.57 -15.72 -6.19
CA HIS A 43 16.80 -14.93 -5.25
C HIS A 43 16.04 -15.79 -4.22
N LYS A 44 16.20 -15.48 -2.93
CA LYS A 44 15.57 -16.22 -1.82
C LYS A 44 14.42 -15.48 -1.14
N SER A 45 14.33 -14.18 -1.33
CA SER A 45 13.34 -13.31 -0.70
C SER A 45 12.85 -12.26 -1.69
N LEU A 46 11.59 -11.86 -1.54
CA LEU A 46 10.98 -10.74 -2.25
C LEU A 46 10.59 -9.70 -1.20
N LYS A 47 11.13 -8.49 -1.31
CA LYS A 47 10.78 -7.38 -0.42
C LYS A 47 9.60 -6.62 -1.03
N ALA A 48 8.39 -6.99 -0.61
CA ALA A 48 7.17 -6.36 -1.08
C ALA A 48 6.72 -5.24 -0.12
N ALA A 49 6.33 -4.10 -0.70
CA ALA A 49 5.59 -3.04 -0.03
C ALA A 49 4.09 -3.21 -0.33
N TYR A 50 3.25 -3.03 0.68
CA TYR A 50 1.80 -3.08 0.56
C TYR A 50 1.22 -1.72 0.96
N SER A 51 0.52 -1.08 0.03
CA SER A 51 -0.20 0.17 0.27
C SER A 51 -1.17 -0.02 1.43
N PHE A 52 -1.13 0.91 2.38
CA PHE A 52 -2.05 0.96 3.50
C PHE A 52 -3.02 2.12 3.29
N TYR A 53 -3.08 3.08 4.22
CA TYR A 53 -3.94 4.26 4.10
C TYR A 53 -3.25 5.41 3.38
N ASN A 54 -3.97 6.02 2.45
CA ASN A 54 -3.53 7.18 1.68
C ASN A 54 -4.61 8.26 1.74
N VAL A 55 -4.19 9.52 1.88
CA VAL A 55 -5.07 10.68 1.93
C VAL A 55 -4.50 11.74 1.00
N SER A 56 -5.27 12.10 -0.03
CA SER A 56 -4.96 13.16 -0.97
C SER A 56 -6.03 14.24 -0.86
N THR A 57 -5.62 15.45 -0.55
CA THR A 57 -6.45 16.65 -0.45
C THR A 57 -6.01 17.73 -1.44
N LYS A 58 -4.71 18.05 -1.51
CA LYS A 58 -4.17 19.08 -2.41
C LYS A 58 -3.41 18.48 -3.57
N THR A 59 -2.62 17.45 -3.29
CA THR A 59 -1.77 16.80 -4.29
C THR A 59 -2.60 15.79 -5.07
N PRO A 60 -2.63 15.82 -6.42
CA PRO A 60 -3.33 14.83 -7.22
C PRO A 60 -2.89 13.39 -6.91
N TRP A 61 -3.83 12.45 -6.94
CA TRP A 61 -3.59 11.04 -6.60
C TRP A 61 -2.41 10.40 -7.35
N ILE A 62 -2.28 10.70 -8.65
CA ILE A 62 -1.23 10.14 -9.50
C ILE A 62 0.15 10.64 -9.07
N GLU A 63 0.28 11.91 -8.72
CA GLU A 63 1.54 12.51 -8.26
C GLU A 63 1.90 11.98 -6.87
N LEU A 64 0.95 12.00 -5.94
CA LEU A 64 1.15 11.54 -4.57
C LEU A 64 1.59 10.07 -4.51
N MET A 65 0.92 9.20 -5.26
CA MET A 65 1.27 7.78 -5.32
C MET A 65 2.50 7.52 -6.20
N GLY A 66 2.78 8.38 -7.18
CA GLY A 66 4.04 8.35 -7.92
C GLY A 66 5.24 8.55 -6.99
N ASP A 67 5.18 9.55 -6.11
CA ASP A 67 6.21 9.79 -5.10
C ASP A 67 6.35 8.62 -4.12
N ALA A 68 5.24 7.98 -3.75
CA ALA A 68 5.24 6.77 -2.93
C ALA A 68 6.01 5.61 -3.57
N LEU A 69 5.81 5.37 -4.87
CA LEU A 69 6.50 4.34 -5.63
C LEU A 69 8.01 4.63 -5.71
N VAL A 70 8.38 5.90 -5.90
CA VAL A 70 9.79 6.34 -5.89
C VAL A 70 10.41 6.11 -4.50
N SER A 71 9.70 6.45 -3.42
CA SER A 71 10.16 6.24 -2.05
C SER A 71 10.38 4.76 -1.75
N ALA A 72 9.40 3.91 -2.08
CA ALA A 72 9.54 2.46 -1.94
C ALA A 72 10.71 1.91 -2.75
N LYS A 73 10.92 2.39 -3.99
CA LYS A 73 12.07 1.97 -4.80
C LYS A 73 13.40 2.36 -4.16
N ASN A 74 13.51 3.57 -3.62
CA ASN A 74 14.72 4.06 -2.95
C ASN A 74 15.05 3.26 -1.67
N SER A 75 14.03 2.73 -1.00
CA SER A 75 14.18 1.84 0.16
C SER A 75 14.37 0.36 -0.20
N GLY A 76 14.58 0.06 -1.47
CA GLY A 76 14.95 -1.27 -1.96
C GLY A 76 13.78 -2.26 -1.99
N PHE A 77 12.53 -1.78 -2.09
CA PHE A 77 11.40 -2.66 -2.37
C PHE A 77 11.43 -3.13 -3.83
N ASP A 78 11.07 -4.40 -4.03
CA ASP A 78 11.05 -5.06 -5.34
C ASP A 78 9.71 -4.85 -6.05
N VAL A 79 8.63 -4.80 -5.27
CA VAL A 79 7.25 -4.67 -5.76
C VAL A 79 6.43 -3.82 -4.79
N PHE A 80 5.46 -3.09 -5.35
CA PHE A 80 4.49 -2.31 -4.58
C PHE A 80 3.09 -2.80 -4.91
N ASN A 81 2.43 -3.41 -3.93
CA ASN A 81 1.09 -3.98 -4.03
C ASN A 81 0.06 -2.99 -3.48
N ALA A 82 -1.08 -2.89 -4.15
CA ALA A 82 -2.21 -2.08 -3.69
C ALA A 82 -3.53 -2.80 -4.01
N LEU A 83 -4.50 -2.68 -3.10
CA LEU A 83 -5.85 -3.21 -3.30
C LEU A 83 -6.72 -2.17 -4.02
N ASP A 84 -7.75 -2.61 -4.73
CA ASP A 84 -8.71 -1.74 -5.43
C ASP A 84 -9.79 -1.15 -4.50
N LEU A 85 -9.37 -0.79 -3.28
CA LEU A 85 -10.21 -0.21 -2.24
C LEU A 85 -10.26 1.32 -2.35
N MET A 86 -11.28 1.91 -1.72
CA MET A 86 -11.42 3.36 -1.58
C MET A 86 -11.23 4.09 -2.93
N GLU A 87 -10.36 5.12 -2.97
CA GLU A 87 -10.01 5.90 -4.16
C GLU A 87 -8.84 5.31 -4.97
N ASN A 88 -8.32 4.13 -4.64
CA ASN A 88 -7.07 3.65 -5.26
C ASN A 88 -7.17 3.48 -6.78
N LYS A 89 -8.37 3.18 -7.30
CA LYS A 89 -8.64 3.10 -8.75
C LYS A 89 -8.23 4.36 -9.52
N LYS A 90 -8.14 5.52 -8.87
CA LYS A 90 -7.70 6.78 -9.50
C LYS A 90 -6.24 6.76 -9.95
N PHE A 91 -5.39 5.91 -9.37
CA PHE A 91 -3.96 5.84 -9.70
C PHE A 91 -3.49 4.48 -10.22
N LEU A 92 -4.26 3.39 -9.98
CA LEU A 92 -3.82 2.03 -10.36
C LEU A 92 -3.50 1.91 -11.86
N GLU A 93 -4.45 2.21 -12.74
CA GLU A 93 -4.22 2.13 -14.19
C GLU A 93 -3.19 3.17 -14.68
N PRO A 94 -3.29 4.48 -14.31
CA PRO A 94 -2.30 5.48 -14.74
C PRO A 94 -0.85 5.17 -14.33
N LEU A 95 -0.65 4.59 -13.15
CA LEU A 95 0.67 4.20 -12.64
C LEU A 95 1.05 2.75 -13.01
N LYS A 96 0.33 2.14 -13.97
CA LYS A 96 0.64 0.83 -14.56
C LYS A 96 0.62 -0.33 -13.57
N PHE A 97 -0.24 -0.27 -12.55
CA PHE A 97 -0.51 -1.43 -11.71
C PHE A 97 -1.16 -2.54 -12.56
N GLY A 98 -0.60 -3.74 -12.47
CA GLY A 98 -1.20 -4.95 -13.03
C GLY A 98 -2.21 -5.57 -12.09
N ILE A 99 -3.26 -6.19 -12.64
CA ILE A 99 -4.22 -6.97 -11.85
C ILE A 99 -3.54 -8.27 -11.42
N GLY A 100 -3.53 -8.54 -10.12
CA GLY A 100 -3.08 -9.82 -9.57
C GLY A 100 -4.13 -10.93 -9.73
N ASP A 101 -3.74 -12.15 -9.41
CA ASP A 101 -4.61 -13.34 -9.42
C ASP A 101 -5.36 -13.57 -8.09
N GLY A 102 -4.92 -12.91 -7.02
CA GLY A 102 -5.52 -12.99 -5.70
C GLY A 102 -6.75 -12.09 -5.52
N TYR A 103 -7.79 -12.64 -4.87
CA TYR A 103 -8.96 -11.89 -4.42
C TYR A 103 -9.01 -11.82 -2.91
N LEU A 104 -9.17 -10.61 -2.36
CA LEU A 104 -9.42 -10.41 -0.93
C LEU A 104 -10.92 -10.24 -0.68
N GLN A 105 -11.47 -11.04 0.22
CA GLN A 105 -12.89 -11.05 0.55
C GLN A 105 -13.11 -10.61 1.99
N TYR A 106 -14.07 -9.72 2.21
CA TYR A 106 -14.40 -9.17 3.54
C TYR A 106 -15.63 -9.85 4.12
N TYR A 107 -15.51 -10.35 5.34
CA TYR A 107 -16.59 -11.03 6.06
C TYR A 107 -16.81 -10.38 7.42
N LEU A 108 -18.07 -10.35 7.85
CA LEU A 108 -18.46 -9.91 9.20
C LEU A 108 -19.06 -11.09 9.95
N TYR A 109 -18.60 -11.33 11.17
CA TYR A 109 -19.18 -12.33 12.06
C TYR A 109 -20.34 -11.73 12.85
N ASN A 110 -21.47 -12.45 12.91
CA ASN A 110 -22.66 -12.05 13.66
C ASN A 110 -23.22 -10.65 13.30
N TRP A 111 -23.01 -10.20 12.06
CA TRP A 111 -23.54 -8.93 11.56
C TRP A 111 -24.07 -9.08 10.14
N ARG A 112 -25.26 -8.52 9.88
CA ARG A 112 -25.85 -8.48 8.52
C ARG A 112 -25.44 -7.18 7.83
N CYS A 113 -25.04 -7.27 6.57
CA CYS A 113 -24.63 -6.12 5.78
C CYS A 113 -25.09 -6.32 4.33
N PRO A 114 -25.57 -5.27 3.63
CA PRO A 114 -25.77 -5.33 2.19
C PRO A 114 -24.43 -5.52 1.46
N SER A 115 -24.48 -6.02 0.22
CA SER A 115 -23.30 -6.07 -0.64
C SER A 115 -22.73 -4.67 -0.85
N MET A 116 -21.40 -4.56 -0.77
CA MET A 116 -20.69 -3.29 -0.84
C MET A 116 -19.57 -3.38 -1.88
N PRO A 117 -19.48 -2.42 -2.82
CA PRO A 117 -18.38 -2.41 -3.78
C PRO A 117 -17.05 -2.09 -3.09
N PRO A 118 -15.90 -2.55 -3.64
CA PRO A 118 -14.57 -2.36 -3.02
C PRO A 118 -14.23 -0.90 -2.69
N ASN A 119 -14.69 0.06 -3.49
CA ASN A 119 -14.46 1.49 -3.28
C ASN A 119 -15.19 2.07 -2.05
N ARG A 120 -16.09 1.31 -1.41
CA ARG A 120 -16.75 1.71 -0.16
C ARG A 120 -16.19 0.98 1.07
N ILE A 121 -15.22 0.10 0.88
CA ILE A 121 -14.52 -0.59 1.96
C ILE A 121 -13.33 0.26 2.39
N GLY A 122 -13.34 0.72 3.65
CA GLY A 122 -12.26 1.51 4.26
C GLY A 122 -11.37 0.74 5.23
N LEU A 123 -11.57 -0.58 5.36
CA LEU A 123 -10.70 -1.42 6.17
C LEU A 123 -9.63 -2.01 5.27
N VAL A 124 -8.36 -1.76 5.58
CA VAL A 124 -7.23 -2.43 4.93
C VAL A 124 -6.76 -3.55 5.86
N LEU A 125 -6.85 -4.79 5.39
CA LEU A 125 -6.36 -5.95 6.14
C LEU A 125 -4.86 -6.14 5.93
N GLN A 126 -4.19 -6.64 6.97
CA GLN A 126 -2.80 -7.06 6.96
C GLN A 126 -2.69 -8.59 7.06
#